data_AF-A0A8T5ANU6-F1
#
_entry.id   AF-A0A8T5ANU6-F1
#
_cell.length_a   1.000
_cell.length_b   1.000
_cell.length_c   1.000
_cell.angle_alpha   90.00
_cell.angle_beta   90.00
_cell.angle_gamma   90.00
#
_symmetry.space_group_name_H-M   'P 1'
#
loop_
_entity.id
_entity.type
_entity.pdbx_description
1 polymer ?
#
loop_
_entity_poly.entity_id
_entity_poly.type
_entity_poly.pdbx_seq_one_letter_code
_entity_poly.pdbx_strand_id
1 'polypeptide(L)'
;MKFLVNYVIRFARRSIRLIRRFWKTILLVVYVSLATLLLNMGVSIWLSSFHGLYLPSVGNIHVIGVEASGGDIRTLPNGSQFINWGTVYLGARTDRLFYLKSISNKPIILELTSSNLTFQNSKGDIVKEPLPVENPLRLSWNYTGVPLEPNERICVILTLEVSSDPRFIAYIVENDVEQFHFIVTIKPLSQA
;
A
#
# COMPACT_ATOMS: atom_id res chain seq x y z
N MET A 1 59.47 -14.11 33.18
CA MET A 1 59.40 -13.66 31.76
C MET A 1 59.61 -14.80 30.74
N LYS A 2 60.63 -15.66 30.85
CA LYS A 2 60.91 -16.76 29.89
C LYS A 2 59.79 -17.83 29.76
N PHE A 3 59.04 -18.10 30.82
CA PHE A 3 57.94 -19.08 30.81
C PHE A 3 56.73 -18.64 29.95
N LEU A 4 56.34 -17.37 30.03
CA LEU A 4 55.25 -16.79 29.23
C LEU A 4 55.57 -16.81 27.73
N VAL A 5 56.81 -16.48 27.37
CA VAL A 5 57.27 -16.51 25.97
C VAL A 5 57.21 -17.93 25.39
N ASN A 6 57.66 -18.93 26.15
CA ASN A 6 57.59 -20.33 25.71
C ASN A 6 56.16 -20.87 25.60
N TYR A 7 55.25 -20.42 26.48
CA TYR A 7 53.83 -20.78 26.40
C TYR A 7 53.16 -20.22 25.15
N VAL A 8 53.39 -18.93 24.85
CA VAL A 8 52.85 -18.27 23.64
C VAL A 8 53.39 -18.92 22.37
N ILE A 9 54.69 -19.23 22.30
CA ILE A 9 55.30 -19.91 21.14
C ILE A 9 54.73 -21.32 20.95
N ARG A 10 54.51 -22.06 22.04
CA ARG A 10 53.96 -23.42 21.99
C ARG A 10 52.47 -23.42 21.62
N PHE A 11 51.71 -22.43 22.10
CA PHE A 11 50.32 -22.20 21.72
C PHE A 11 50.21 -21.84 20.23
N ALA A 12 51.01 -20.88 19.76
CA ALA A 12 51.07 -20.47 18.36
C ALA A 12 51.42 -21.62 17.40
N ARG A 13 52.41 -22.45 17.73
CA ARG A 13 52.75 -23.63 16.91
C ARG A 13 51.65 -24.70 16.90
N ARG A 14 50.84 -24.78 17.95
CA ARG A 14 49.74 -25.74 18.05
C ARG A 14 48.54 -25.25 17.24
N SER A 15 48.21 -23.97 17.30
CA SER A 15 47.18 -23.35 16.46
C SER A 15 47.58 -23.37 14.98
N ILE A 16 48.83 -23.07 14.60
CA ILE A 16 49.28 -23.15 13.20
C ILE A 16 49.12 -24.58 12.63
N ARG A 17 49.43 -25.63 13.42
CA ARG A 17 49.24 -27.03 12.98
C ARG A 17 47.77 -27.42 12.85
N LEU A 18 46.91 -26.94 13.76
CA LEU A 18 45.46 -27.16 13.68
C LEU A 18 44.86 -26.44 12.47
N ILE A 19 45.25 -25.19 12.24
CA ILE A 19 44.85 -24.39 11.07
C ILE A 19 45.26 -25.09 9.77
N ARG A 20 46.47 -25.64 9.70
CA ARG A 20 46.94 -26.37 8.51
C ARG A 20 46.20 -27.69 8.27
N ARG A 21 45.78 -28.37 9.33
CA ARG A 21 45.02 -29.63 9.25
C ARG A 21 43.56 -29.43 8.84
N PHE A 22 42.93 -28.36 9.32
CA PHE A 22 41.51 -28.06 9.07
C PHE A 22 41.29 -26.91 8.09
N TRP A 23 42.31 -26.50 7.34
CA TRP A 23 42.28 -25.35 6.43
C TRP A 23 41.09 -25.38 5.46
N LYS A 24 40.78 -26.56 4.90
CA LYS A 24 39.63 -26.77 4.00
C LYS A 24 38.29 -26.53 4.71
N THR A 25 38.15 -27.01 5.93
CA THR A 25 36.93 -26.86 6.75
C THR A 25 36.77 -25.42 7.21
N ILE A 26 37.85 -24.76 7.61
CA ILE A 26 37.86 -23.34 8.00
C ILE A 26 37.47 -22.48 6.80
N LEU A 27 38.04 -22.74 5.61
CA LEU A 27 37.67 -22.04 4.39
C LEU A 27 36.19 -22.23 4.03
N LEU A 28 35.66 -23.45 4.15
CA LEU A 28 34.25 -23.72 3.91
C LEU A 28 33.36 -22.92 4.87
N VAL A 29 33.68 -22.92 6.17
CA VAL A 29 32.92 -22.19 7.18
C VAL A 29 32.96 -20.68 6.93
N VAL A 30 34.13 -20.13 6.58
CA VAL A 30 34.28 -18.70 6.24
C VAL A 30 33.50 -18.35 4.97
N TYR A 31 33.53 -19.20 3.95
CA TYR A 31 32.78 -18.96 2.72
C TYR A 31 31.27 -19.00 2.96
N VAL A 32 30.78 -20.03 3.65
CA VAL A 32 29.35 -20.16 3.97
C VAL A 32 28.88 -19.01 4.84
N SER A 33 29.65 -18.62 5.86
CA SER A 33 29.28 -17.50 6.73
C SER A 33 29.23 -16.18 5.97
N LEU A 34 30.21 -15.91 5.09
CA LEU A 34 30.22 -14.73 4.24
C LEU A 34 29.05 -14.72 3.26
N ALA A 35 28.73 -15.85 2.63
CA ALA A 35 27.60 -15.99 1.73
C ALA A 35 26.26 -15.75 2.45
N THR A 36 26.07 -16.31 3.65
CA THR A 36 24.87 -16.05 4.46
C THR A 36 24.76 -14.59 4.89
N LEU A 37 25.88 -13.94 5.24
CA LEU A 37 25.88 -12.51 5.59
C LEU A 37 25.47 -11.65 4.39
N LEU A 38 26.01 -11.94 3.20
CA LEU A 38 25.65 -11.22 1.97
C LEU A 38 24.18 -11.43 1.58
N LEU A 39 23.67 -12.67 1.70
CA LEU A 39 22.26 -12.96 1.46
C LEU A 39 21.35 -12.23 2.45
N ASN A 40 21.67 -12.27 3.75
CA ASN A 40 20.90 -11.57 4.77
C ASN A 40 20.95 -10.05 4.59
N MET A 41 22.09 -9.51 4.18
CA MET A 41 22.23 -8.08 3.89
C MET A 41 21.40 -7.69 2.66
N GLY A 42 21.42 -8.51 1.60
CA GLY A 42 20.57 -8.31 0.42
C GLY A 42 19.08 -8.36 0.75
N VAL A 43 18.65 -9.38 1.51
CA VAL A 43 17.27 -9.53 1.99
C VAL A 43 16.87 -8.35 2.88
N SER A 44 17.75 -7.91 3.79
CA SER A 44 17.48 -6.77 4.68
C SER A 44 17.40 -5.44 3.93
N ILE A 45 18.26 -5.19 2.94
CA ILE A 45 18.20 -3.99 2.10
C ILE A 45 16.89 -4.01 1.30
N TRP A 46 16.60 -5.14 0.66
CA TRP A 46 15.36 -5.34 -0.08
C TRP A 46 14.14 -5.08 0.81
N LEU A 47 14.00 -5.77 1.94
CA LEU A 47 12.93 -5.53 2.92
C LEU A 47 12.88 -4.09 3.43
N SER A 48 14.03 -3.44 3.67
CA SER A 48 14.06 -2.04 4.14
C SER A 48 13.51 -1.06 3.10
N SER A 49 13.65 -1.37 1.81
CA SER A 49 13.06 -0.56 0.74
C SER A 49 11.53 -0.71 0.63
N PHE A 50 10.93 -1.78 1.15
CA PHE A 50 9.47 -1.97 1.13
C PHE A 50 8.77 -1.53 2.42
N HIS A 51 9.49 -1.28 3.51
CA HIS A 51 8.88 -0.78 4.74
C HIS A 51 8.46 0.68 4.55
N GLY A 52 7.15 0.92 4.48
CA GLY A 52 6.60 2.26 4.39
C GLY A 52 6.32 2.73 2.97
N LEU A 53 6.09 1.83 2.01
CA LEU A 53 5.48 2.21 0.73
C LEU A 53 4.12 2.85 1.00
N TYR A 54 4.04 4.13 0.70
CA TYR A 54 2.84 4.92 0.79
C TYR A 54 2.57 5.58 -0.54
N LEU A 55 1.29 5.67 -0.87
CA LEU A 55 0.84 6.29 -2.12
C LEU A 55 -0.10 7.44 -1.75
N PRO A 56 0.29 8.70 -2.02
CA PRO A 56 -0.68 9.79 -2.06
C PRO A 56 -1.81 9.46 -3.04
N SER A 57 -3.05 9.71 -2.61
CA SER A 57 -4.22 9.42 -3.43
C SER A 57 -5.28 10.52 -3.38
N VAL A 58 -5.81 10.82 -4.56
CA VAL A 58 -6.95 11.71 -4.75
C VAL A 58 -8.03 10.93 -5.49
N GLY A 59 -9.25 10.94 -4.93
CA GLY A 59 -10.42 10.34 -5.56
C GLY A 59 -11.44 11.40 -5.92
N ASN A 60 -11.88 11.44 -7.18
CA ASN A 60 -12.98 12.32 -7.57
C ASN A 60 -14.32 11.68 -7.18
N ILE A 61 -15.25 12.46 -6.64
CA ILE A 61 -16.61 11.98 -6.37
C ILE A 61 -17.56 12.53 -7.44
N HIS A 62 -18.34 11.62 -8.00
CA HIS A 62 -19.54 11.93 -8.75
C HIS A 62 -20.75 11.38 -8.03
N VAL A 63 -21.70 12.27 -7.72
CA VAL A 63 -22.96 11.92 -7.09
C VAL A 63 -24.13 12.22 -8.01
N ILE A 64 -25.11 11.31 -8.02
CA ILE A 64 -26.34 11.42 -8.80
C ILE A 64 -27.51 11.17 -7.85
N GLY A 65 -28.55 12.02 -7.89
CA GLY A 65 -29.74 11.87 -7.05
C GLY A 65 -29.53 12.17 -5.55
N VAL A 66 -28.29 12.50 -5.16
CA VAL A 66 -27.91 12.92 -3.81
C VAL A 66 -26.91 14.08 -3.89
N GLU A 67 -26.91 14.93 -2.87
CA GLU A 67 -25.89 15.95 -2.65
C GLU A 67 -24.90 15.45 -1.59
N ALA A 68 -23.61 15.45 -1.92
CA ALA A 68 -22.56 15.15 -0.97
C ALA A 68 -22.01 16.44 -0.36
N SER A 69 -21.82 16.47 0.97
CA SER A 69 -21.35 17.67 1.66
C SER A 69 -20.65 17.38 2.99
N GLY A 70 -19.79 18.31 3.41
CA GLY A 70 -19.12 18.29 4.72
C GLY A 70 -18.08 17.17 4.88
N GLY A 71 -17.53 17.07 6.09
CA GLY A 71 -16.51 16.09 6.43
C GLY A 71 -15.24 16.23 5.57
N ASP A 72 -14.82 15.13 4.97
CA ASP A 72 -13.61 15.02 4.14
C ASP A 72 -13.82 15.43 2.67
N ILE A 73 -15.06 15.76 2.26
CA ILE A 73 -15.34 16.22 0.90
C ILE A 73 -14.91 17.67 0.71
N ARG A 74 -14.22 17.92 -0.41
CA ARG A 74 -13.89 19.26 -0.89
C ARG A 74 -14.62 19.52 -2.20
N THR A 75 -15.17 20.72 -2.33
CA THR A 75 -15.83 21.19 -3.55
C THR A 75 -14.96 22.27 -4.19
N LEU A 76 -14.65 22.09 -5.48
CA LEU A 76 -13.92 23.08 -6.27
C LEU A 76 -14.87 24.16 -6.80
N PRO A 77 -14.36 25.34 -7.23
CA PRO A 77 -15.18 26.43 -7.76
C PRO A 77 -16.01 26.06 -9.00
N ASN A 78 -15.56 25.04 -9.75
CA ASN A 78 -16.27 24.48 -10.91
C ASN A 78 -17.40 23.50 -10.52
N GLY A 79 -17.67 23.32 -9.23
CA GLY A 79 -18.67 22.39 -8.70
C GLY A 79 -18.21 20.93 -8.58
N SER A 80 -17.00 20.58 -9.02
CA SER A 80 -16.52 19.19 -8.89
C SER A 80 -16.13 18.89 -7.45
N GLN A 81 -16.50 17.70 -6.98
CA GLN A 81 -16.23 17.24 -5.63
C GLN A 81 -15.13 16.17 -5.62
N PHE A 82 -14.27 16.21 -4.61
CA PHE A 82 -13.19 15.24 -4.45
C PHE A 82 -12.96 14.88 -2.98
N ILE A 83 -12.40 13.69 -2.76
CA ILE A 83 -11.87 13.22 -1.48
C ILE A 83 -10.35 13.16 -1.61
N ASN A 84 -9.67 13.83 -0.68
CA ASN A 84 -8.25 13.61 -0.49
C ASN A 84 -8.07 12.40 0.45
N TRP A 85 -7.60 11.28 -0.09
CA TRP A 85 -7.34 10.09 0.70
C TRP A 85 -6.05 10.22 1.52
N GLY A 86 -5.23 11.22 1.23
CA GLY A 86 -3.95 11.47 1.89
C GLY A 86 -2.96 10.36 1.55
N THR A 87 -2.11 10.05 2.52
CA THR A 87 -1.10 9.01 2.44
C THR A 87 -1.72 7.65 2.78
N VAL A 88 -1.88 6.78 1.78
CA VAL A 88 -2.44 5.44 1.97
C VAL A 88 -1.32 4.41 1.93
N TYR A 89 -1.28 3.54 2.94
CA TYR A 89 -0.28 2.47 3.04
C TYR A 89 -0.83 1.16 2.48
N LEU A 90 0.06 0.34 1.92
CA LEU A 90 -0.30 -0.99 1.43
C LEU A 90 -0.82 -1.87 2.57
N GLY A 91 -1.93 -2.57 2.35
CA GLY A 91 -2.62 -3.38 3.38
C GLY A 91 -3.40 -2.56 4.41
N ALA A 92 -3.34 -1.23 4.37
CA ALA A 92 -4.06 -0.39 5.32
C ALA A 92 -5.50 -0.12 4.86
N ARG A 93 -6.33 0.18 5.85
CA ARG A 93 -7.69 0.70 5.66
C ARG A 93 -7.71 2.17 6.02
N THR A 94 -8.23 2.99 5.12
CA THR A 94 -8.37 4.44 5.32
C THR A 94 -9.83 4.81 5.21
N ASP A 95 -10.33 5.49 6.24
CA ASP A 95 -11.73 5.90 6.32
C ASP A 95 -11.88 7.39 6.03
N ARG A 96 -12.94 7.74 5.31
CA ARG A 96 -13.33 9.11 4.97
C ARG A 96 -14.80 9.30 5.24
N LEU A 97 -15.14 10.37 5.95
CA LEU A 97 -16.49 10.65 6.39
C LEU A 97 -17.07 11.82 5.63
N PHE A 98 -18.32 11.69 5.19
CA PHE A 98 -19.08 12.79 4.62
C PHE A 98 -20.58 12.55 4.76
N TYR A 99 -21.38 13.53 4.36
CA TYR A 99 -22.83 13.43 4.42
C TYR A 99 -23.43 13.37 3.03
N LEU A 100 -24.45 12.53 2.88
CA LEU A 100 -25.30 12.47 1.70
C LEU A 100 -26.69 12.98 2.05
N LYS A 101 -27.24 13.83 1.20
CA LYS A 101 -28.63 14.29 1.30
C LYS A 101 -29.39 13.90 0.04
N SER A 102 -30.56 13.28 0.20
CA SER A 102 -31.43 12.99 -0.94
C SER A 102 -31.98 14.28 -1.55
N ILE A 103 -31.85 14.42 -2.87
CA ILE A 103 -32.54 15.46 -3.65
C ILE A 103 -33.69 14.88 -4.48
N SER A 104 -33.95 13.58 -4.32
CA SER A 104 -35.06 12.89 -4.97
C SER A 104 -36.40 13.29 -4.36
N ASN A 105 -37.45 13.24 -5.15
CA ASN A 105 -38.83 13.38 -4.70
C ASN A 105 -39.47 12.05 -4.26
N LYS A 106 -38.73 10.95 -4.33
CA LYS A 106 -39.12 9.60 -3.91
C LYS A 106 -38.00 8.93 -3.09
N PRO A 107 -38.31 7.93 -2.26
CA PRO A 107 -37.29 7.13 -1.59
C PRO A 107 -36.34 6.49 -2.60
N ILE A 108 -35.03 6.56 -2.34
CA ILE A 108 -33.99 6.00 -3.20
C ILE A 108 -33.06 5.07 -2.42
N ILE A 109 -32.69 3.95 -3.03
CA ILE A 109 -31.62 3.09 -2.53
C ILE A 109 -30.35 3.48 -3.28
N LEU A 110 -29.24 3.67 -2.57
CA LEU A 110 -27.98 4.09 -3.17
C LEU A 110 -27.07 2.90 -3.51
N GLU A 111 -26.31 3.04 -4.58
CA GLU A 111 -25.26 2.14 -5.03
C GLU A 111 -23.94 2.89 -5.09
N LEU A 112 -22.86 2.24 -4.64
CA LEU A 112 -21.48 2.73 -4.70
C LEU A 112 -20.72 1.94 -5.77
N THR A 113 -20.11 2.64 -6.72
CA THR A 113 -19.19 2.06 -7.69
C THR A 113 -17.89 2.86 -7.77
N SER A 114 -16.80 2.18 -8.16
CA SER A 114 -15.51 2.81 -8.45
C SER A 114 -15.09 2.49 -9.88
N SER A 115 -14.56 3.47 -10.60
CA SER A 115 -14.13 3.33 -11.99
C SER A 115 -12.91 4.18 -12.32
N ASN A 116 -12.36 4.00 -13.53
CA ASN A 116 -11.24 4.79 -14.07
C ASN A 116 -10.03 4.85 -13.13
N LEU A 117 -9.65 3.70 -12.58
CA LEU A 117 -8.43 3.59 -11.78
C LEU A 117 -7.21 3.79 -12.69
N THR A 118 -6.40 4.78 -12.37
CA THR A 118 -5.14 5.07 -13.05
C THR A 118 -4.01 5.22 -12.04
N PHE A 119 -2.81 4.86 -12.47
CA PHE A 119 -1.58 4.98 -11.68
C PHE A 119 -0.63 5.94 -12.41
N GLN A 120 0.03 6.80 -11.65
CA GLN A 120 1.04 7.73 -12.15
C GLN A 120 2.39 7.42 -11.55
N ASN A 121 3.41 7.45 -12.38
CA ASN A 121 4.79 7.27 -11.94
C ASN A 121 5.43 8.60 -11.48
N SER A 122 6.68 8.56 -11.02
CA SER A 122 7.45 9.75 -10.59
C SER A 122 7.63 10.82 -11.68
N LYS A 123 7.48 10.46 -12.95
CA LYS A 123 7.54 11.39 -14.09
C LYS A 123 6.19 12.04 -14.40
N GLY A 124 5.12 11.62 -13.71
CA GLY A 124 3.74 12.05 -13.95
C GLY A 124 3.06 11.32 -15.12
N ASP A 125 3.71 10.30 -15.71
CA ASP A 125 3.13 9.51 -16.79
C ASP A 125 2.16 8.47 -16.25
N ILE A 126 1.10 8.19 -17.01
CA ILE A 126 0.16 7.10 -16.68
C ILE A 126 0.83 5.75 -16.98
N VAL A 127 0.89 4.90 -15.96
CA VAL A 127 1.37 3.51 -16.06
C VAL A 127 0.35 2.70 -16.89
N LYS A 128 0.84 2.04 -17.94
CA LYS A 128 0.00 1.32 -18.93
C LYS A 128 0.05 -0.19 -18.76
N GLU A 129 0.94 -0.66 -17.90
CA GLU A 129 1.19 -2.04 -17.60
C GLU A 129 -0.07 -2.68 -17.01
N PRO A 130 -0.38 -3.93 -17.39
CA PRO A 130 -1.57 -4.60 -16.90
C PRO A 130 -1.47 -4.86 -15.40
N LEU A 131 -2.59 -4.67 -14.69
CA LEU A 131 -2.62 -4.93 -13.26
C LEU A 131 -2.44 -6.43 -12.97
N PRO A 132 -1.57 -6.79 -12.00
CA PRO A 132 -1.29 -8.19 -11.70
C PRO A 132 -2.36 -8.86 -10.83
N VAL A 133 -3.28 -8.06 -10.27
CA VAL A 133 -4.34 -8.50 -9.36
C VAL A 133 -5.66 -7.83 -9.70
N GLU A 134 -6.75 -8.55 -9.51
CA GLU A 134 -8.10 -7.98 -9.60
C GLU A 134 -8.39 -7.11 -8.38
N ASN A 135 -8.94 -5.92 -8.61
CA ASN A 135 -9.37 -4.98 -7.56
C ASN A 135 -8.28 -4.72 -6.50
N PRO A 136 -7.11 -4.16 -6.89
CA PRO A 136 -6.05 -3.83 -5.94
C PRO A 136 -6.47 -2.78 -4.90
N LEU A 137 -7.53 -2.02 -5.20
CA LEU A 137 -8.16 -1.06 -4.32
C LEU A 137 -9.62 -1.48 -4.12
N ARG A 138 -9.98 -1.75 -2.87
CA ARG A 138 -11.35 -2.11 -2.50
C ARG A 138 -12.00 -0.93 -1.81
N LEU A 139 -13.09 -0.46 -2.39
CA LEU A 139 -13.89 0.61 -1.84
C LEU A 139 -15.15 0.02 -1.20
N SER A 140 -15.45 0.41 0.02
CA SER A 140 -16.65 0.01 0.73
C SER A 140 -17.19 1.17 1.54
N TRP A 141 -18.43 1.07 2.02
CA TRP A 141 -19.06 2.09 2.84
C TRP A 141 -19.95 1.48 3.92
N ASN A 142 -20.36 2.28 4.89
CA ASN A 142 -21.25 1.85 5.98
C ASN A 142 -22.76 1.94 5.66
N TYR A 143 -23.15 2.28 4.43
CA TYR A 143 -24.56 2.37 4.05
C TYR A 143 -25.20 0.99 3.93
N THR A 144 -26.30 0.78 4.65
CA THR A 144 -26.95 -0.53 4.85
C THR A 144 -27.99 -0.88 3.79
N GLY A 145 -28.19 -0.03 2.78
CA GLY A 145 -29.21 -0.24 1.74
C GLY A 145 -30.63 0.17 2.16
N VAL A 146 -30.79 0.81 3.31
CA VAL A 146 -32.09 1.38 3.75
C VAL A 146 -32.47 2.54 2.82
N PRO A 147 -33.69 2.55 2.24
CA PRO A 147 -34.14 3.63 1.38
C PRO A 147 -33.98 5.00 2.06
N LEU A 148 -33.37 5.94 1.34
CA LEU A 148 -33.19 7.31 1.77
C LEU A 148 -34.40 8.13 1.33
N GLU A 149 -35.14 8.67 2.31
CA GLU A 149 -36.34 9.48 2.07
C GLU A 149 -36.00 10.83 1.41
N PRO A 150 -36.95 11.48 0.74
CA PRO A 150 -36.75 12.82 0.18
C PRO A 150 -36.23 13.82 1.22
N ASN A 151 -35.17 14.55 0.89
CA ASN A 151 -34.46 15.50 1.78
C ASN A 151 -33.80 14.90 3.03
N GLU A 152 -33.87 13.58 3.22
CA GLU A 152 -33.18 12.93 4.33
C GLU A 152 -31.67 13.05 4.14
N ARG A 153 -30.96 13.23 5.27
CA ARG A 153 -29.51 13.34 5.33
C ARG A 153 -28.93 12.22 6.17
N ILE A 154 -27.98 11.49 5.60
CA ILE A 154 -27.24 10.42 6.27
C ILE A 154 -25.75 10.74 6.35
N CYS A 155 -25.10 10.22 7.39
CA CYS A 155 -23.65 10.25 7.54
C CYS A 155 -23.09 8.93 6.98
N VAL A 156 -22.13 9.05 6.06
CA VAL A 156 -21.51 7.91 5.39
C VAL A 156 -20.02 7.90 5.67
N ILE A 157 -19.51 6.71 5.96
CA ILE A 157 -18.08 6.43 6.08
C ILE A 157 -17.71 5.57 4.89
N LEU A 158 -16.79 6.07 4.09
CA LEU A 158 -16.21 5.40 2.93
C LEU A 158 -14.83 4.87 3.33
N THR A 159 -14.64 3.56 3.21
CA THR A 159 -13.42 2.86 3.56
C THR A 159 -12.71 2.39 2.30
N LEU A 160 -11.47 2.84 2.12
CA LEU A 160 -10.54 2.38 1.09
C LEU A 160 -9.56 1.39 1.70
N GLU A 161 -9.52 0.18 1.15
CA GLU A 161 -8.57 -0.86 1.50
C GLU A 161 -7.63 -1.12 0.33
N VAL A 162 -6.32 -1.01 0.58
CA VAL A 162 -5.29 -1.23 -0.45
C VAL A 162 -4.71 -2.62 -0.30
N SER A 163 -4.60 -3.34 -1.42
CA SER A 163 -4.07 -4.70 -1.43
C SER A 163 -2.64 -4.76 -0.92
N SER A 164 -2.36 -5.77 -0.09
CA SER A 164 -1.01 -6.15 0.33
C SER A 164 -0.47 -7.35 -0.46
N ASP A 165 -1.10 -7.72 -1.59
CA ASP A 165 -0.63 -8.81 -2.45
C ASP A 165 0.79 -8.51 -2.97
N PRO A 166 1.78 -9.39 -2.74
CA PRO A 166 3.16 -9.17 -3.17
C PRO A 166 3.33 -8.83 -4.65
N ARG A 167 2.46 -9.35 -5.53
CA ARG A 167 2.49 -9.04 -6.97
C ARG A 167 2.09 -7.59 -7.23
N PHE A 168 1.14 -7.07 -6.47
CA PHE A 168 0.76 -5.66 -6.55
C PHE A 168 1.84 -4.74 -5.98
N ILE A 169 2.51 -5.15 -4.90
CA ILE A 169 3.67 -4.43 -4.36
C ILE A 169 4.80 -4.36 -5.40
N ALA A 170 5.13 -5.50 -6.02
CA ALA A 170 6.12 -5.56 -7.09
C ALA A 170 5.75 -4.64 -8.25
N TYR A 171 4.49 -4.66 -8.69
CA TYR A 171 3.99 -3.75 -9.74
C TYR A 171 4.19 -2.27 -9.39
N ILE A 172 3.88 -1.85 -8.16
CA ILE A 172 4.08 -0.46 -7.71
C ILE A 172 5.56 -0.07 -7.82
N VAL A 173 6.46 -0.94 -7.35
CA VAL A 173 7.91 -0.65 -7.32
C VAL A 173 8.54 -0.71 -8.70
N GLU A 174 8.20 -1.72 -9.51
CA GLU A 174 8.74 -1.90 -10.85
C GLU A 174 8.32 -0.78 -11.81
N ASN A 175 7.10 -0.25 -11.62
CA ASN A 175 6.57 0.84 -12.44
C ASN A 175 6.74 2.23 -11.81
N ASP A 176 7.48 2.32 -10.70
CA ASP A 176 7.76 3.57 -9.98
C ASP A 176 6.50 4.40 -9.70
N VAL A 177 5.44 3.71 -9.28
CA VAL A 177 4.12 4.31 -9.02
C VAL A 177 4.20 5.17 -7.77
N GLU A 178 3.86 6.44 -7.90
CA GLU A 178 3.79 7.39 -6.79
C GLU A 178 2.36 7.77 -6.41
N GLN A 179 1.44 7.77 -7.36
CA GLN A 179 0.07 8.23 -7.15
C GLN A 179 -0.94 7.35 -7.85
N PHE A 180 -2.15 7.29 -7.29
CA PHE A 180 -3.28 6.70 -7.97
C PHE A 180 -4.51 7.60 -7.89
N HIS A 181 -5.29 7.57 -8.97
CA HIS A 181 -6.51 8.34 -9.14
C HIS A 181 -7.64 7.40 -9.51
N PHE A 182 -8.83 7.64 -8.99
CA PHE A 182 -10.02 6.88 -9.33
C PHE A 182 -11.27 7.74 -9.15
N ILE A 183 -12.35 7.32 -9.79
CA ILE A 183 -13.66 7.97 -9.70
C ILE A 183 -14.56 7.13 -8.81
N VAL A 184 -15.08 7.75 -7.76
CA VAL A 184 -16.15 7.21 -6.91
C VAL A 184 -17.48 7.71 -7.45
N THR A 185 -18.39 6.80 -7.76
CA THR A 185 -19.75 7.15 -8.20
C THR A 185 -20.77 6.65 -7.19
N ILE A 186 -21.63 7.54 -6.73
CA ILE A 186 -22.77 7.23 -5.87
C ILE A 186 -24.03 7.62 -6.60
N LYS A 187 -24.92 6.67 -6.84
CA LYS A 187 -26.14 6.88 -7.62
C LYS A 187 -27.30 6.05 -7.07
N PRO A 188 -28.56 6.36 -7.43
CA PRO A 188 -29.67 5.48 -7.12
C PRO A 188 -29.46 4.14 -7.82
N LEU A 189 -29.74 3.05 -7.11
CA LEU A 189 -29.80 1.72 -7.67
C LEU A 189 -30.88 1.73 -8.75
N SER A 190 -30.49 1.45 -10.00
CA SER A 190 -31.43 1.41 -11.12
C SER A 190 -32.47 0.33 -10.84
N GLN A 191 -33.73 0.73 -10.62
CA GLN A 191 -34.84 -0.22 -10.63
C GLN A 191 -34.97 -0.71 -12.08
N ALA A 192 -34.66 -1.99 -12.28
CA ALA A 192 -34.97 -2.70 -13.52
C ALA A 192 -36.47 -2.93 -13.65
#